data_AF-A0AAX1DM83-F1
#
_entry.id   AF-A0AAX1DM83-F1
#
_cell.length_a   1.000
_cell.length_b   1.000
_cell.length_c   1.000
_cell.angle_alpha   90.00
_cell.angle_beta   90.00
_cell.angle_gamma   90.00
#
_symmetry.space_group_name_H-M   'P 1'
#
loop_
_entity.id
_entity.type
_entity.pdbx_description
1 polymer ?
#
loop_
_entity_poly.entity_id
_entity_poly.type
_entity_poly.pdbx_seq_one_letter_code
_entity_poly.pdbx_strand_id
1 'polypeptide(L)'
;MSRKEDDAQPARRRLLKGLGLLGGAAAIGGGCPFHTAAADSFSPGTVTPQARQQTQPFYGQHQAGITTPQQASMMLVAFDLLSSDKAELKRLFQLLTERIAFLTAGGPAPAVTNPQLPPMDSGILGATIAPDNLTITVSVGHSLFDERFGLAPHKPKKLQPMTRFPNDSLDASQCHGDLLLQLCANTQDTVIHALRDIIKHTPDLLGVRWRREGFISDHAARSQGQETPINLLGFKDGTANPDTRDSALMNQLLWVTADQEEPVWARNGSYQAVRLIRFHVEMWDRTPLGEQQTIFGREKLSGAPLGMKHERDVPDYARDPDGDVIALDAHIRLANPRTPETASSLMLRRGYSYSAGISASGQLEMGLLFVCYQHDLERGFLTVQQRLNGEALEEYIRPFGGGYFFALPGVPDASHYLAQPLLES
;
A
#
# COMPACT_ATOMS: atom_id res chain seq x y z
N MET A 1 -70.70 21.15 -18.65
CA MET A 1 -70.07 22.10 -19.60
C MET A 1 -68.71 21.49 -19.96
N SER A 2 -68.57 20.77 -21.09
CA SER A 2 -68.11 21.28 -22.42
C SER A 2 -66.67 21.81 -22.32
N ARG A 3 -65.58 21.41 -23.03
CA ARG A 3 -65.18 20.61 -24.23
C ARG A 3 -63.64 20.31 -24.04
N LYS A 4 -63.00 19.21 -24.49
CA LYS A 4 -62.36 18.92 -25.82
C LYS A 4 -61.66 20.15 -26.47
N GLU A 5 -60.48 20.12 -27.10
CA GLU A 5 -59.73 19.12 -27.89
C GLU A 5 -58.30 19.65 -28.20
N ASP A 6 -57.46 18.74 -28.72
CA ASP A 6 -56.16 18.80 -29.46
C ASP A 6 -55.66 20.12 -30.10
N ASP A 7 -54.33 20.30 -30.27
CA ASP A 7 -53.60 19.83 -31.48
C ASP A 7 -52.08 20.18 -31.56
N ALA A 8 -51.38 19.28 -32.24
CA ALA A 8 -50.09 19.22 -32.99
C ALA A 8 -48.93 20.26 -32.92
N GLN A 9 -47.73 19.68 -33.12
CA GLN A 9 -46.35 20.20 -33.22
C GLN A 9 -46.04 21.09 -34.46
N PRO A 10 -44.78 21.57 -34.61
CA PRO A 10 -43.97 20.90 -35.65
C PRO A 10 -42.46 20.68 -35.38
N ALA A 11 -42.02 19.53 -35.90
CA ALA A 11 -40.73 19.11 -36.43
C ALA A 11 -39.65 20.17 -36.81
N ARG A 12 -38.38 19.81 -36.54
CA ARG A 12 -37.28 19.85 -37.54
C ARG A 12 -36.10 18.91 -37.19
N ARG A 13 -36.17 17.73 -37.82
CA ARG A 13 -35.11 17.02 -38.58
C ARG A 13 -33.88 16.40 -37.89
N ARG A 14 -34.01 15.09 -37.68
CA ARG A 14 -32.98 14.04 -37.78
C ARG A 14 -32.70 13.70 -39.26
N LEU A 15 -31.46 13.80 -39.73
CA LEU A 15 -30.83 13.00 -40.82
C LEU A 15 -29.39 13.54 -40.98
N LEU A 16 -28.32 12.79 -40.73
CA LEU A 16 -27.76 11.85 -41.70
C LEU A 16 -26.85 10.84 -40.98
N LYS A 17 -27.10 9.55 -41.25
CA LYS A 17 -26.12 8.46 -41.20
C LYS A 17 -25.33 8.49 -42.52
N GLY A 18 -24.03 8.17 -42.49
CA GLY A 18 -23.32 7.79 -43.72
C GLY A 18 -21.80 7.82 -43.60
N LEU A 19 -21.18 6.64 -43.75
CA LEU A 19 -19.75 6.35 -43.71
C LEU A 19 -18.91 7.11 -44.77
N GLY A 20 -17.63 7.30 -44.48
CA GLY A 20 -16.57 7.58 -45.47
C GLY A 20 -15.17 7.41 -44.88
N LEU A 21 -14.54 6.28 -45.20
CA LEU A 21 -13.14 5.92 -44.92
C LEU A 21 -12.17 6.69 -45.84
N LEU A 22 -10.91 6.81 -45.39
CA LEU A 22 -9.64 7.08 -46.11
C LEU A 22 -9.15 8.54 -46.26
N GLY A 23 -7.91 8.78 -45.79
CA GLY A 23 -7.04 9.86 -46.25
C GLY A 23 -6.23 10.55 -45.14
N GLY A 24 -5.02 10.06 -44.86
CA GLY A 24 -4.12 10.63 -43.85
C GLY A 24 -3.38 11.89 -44.30
N ALA A 25 -2.93 12.68 -43.33
CA ALA A 25 -1.69 13.46 -43.38
C ALA A 25 -1.33 13.92 -41.96
N ALA A 26 -0.05 13.78 -41.63
CA ALA A 26 0.54 14.01 -40.33
C ALA A 26 0.40 15.47 -39.84
N ALA A 27 0.12 15.62 -38.53
CA ALA A 27 0.60 16.76 -37.77
C ALA A 27 1.48 16.21 -36.63
N ILE A 28 2.78 16.15 -36.91
CA ILE A 28 3.82 16.04 -35.88
C ILE A 28 3.78 17.37 -35.11
N GLY A 29 3.19 17.34 -33.93
CA GLY A 29 3.20 18.44 -32.97
C GLY A 29 3.43 17.82 -31.60
N GLY A 30 4.66 17.92 -31.11
CA GLY A 30 5.07 17.40 -29.81
C GLY A 30 4.25 18.03 -28.69
N GLY A 31 3.43 17.21 -28.06
CA GLY A 31 2.75 17.49 -26.80
C GLY A 31 2.69 16.19 -26.04
N CYS A 32 3.67 15.97 -25.15
CA CYS A 32 3.71 14.80 -24.28
C CYS A 32 2.47 14.77 -23.38
N PRO A 33 1.62 13.73 -23.43
CA PRO A 33 0.58 13.54 -22.42
C PRO A 33 1.20 12.74 -21.26
N PHE A 34 2.13 13.35 -20.53
CA PHE A 34 2.58 12.81 -19.22
C PHE A 34 2.07 13.65 -18.05
N HIS A 35 1.03 14.45 -18.30
CA HIS A 35 0.16 14.90 -17.24
C HIS A 35 -0.72 13.70 -16.85
N THR A 36 -0.35 12.99 -15.79
CA THR A 36 -1.33 12.21 -15.04
C THR A 36 -2.45 13.17 -14.70
N ALA A 37 -3.63 13.00 -15.32
CA ALA A 37 -4.80 13.79 -14.96
C ALA A 37 -4.95 13.73 -13.44
N ALA A 38 -5.02 14.89 -12.79
CA ALA A 38 -5.23 14.93 -11.35
C ALA A 38 -6.54 14.20 -11.06
N ALA A 39 -6.46 13.04 -10.40
CA ALA A 39 -7.64 12.31 -9.99
C ALA A 39 -8.46 13.18 -9.03
N ASP A 40 -9.78 13.28 -9.24
CA ASP A 40 -10.69 14.02 -8.35
C ASP A 40 -10.71 13.49 -6.90
N SER A 41 -10.15 12.31 -6.64
CA SER A 41 -10.11 11.63 -5.35
C SER A 41 -8.70 11.15 -4.98
N PHE A 42 -8.42 10.96 -3.69
CA PHE A 42 -7.15 10.40 -3.20
C PHE A 42 -6.99 8.94 -3.67
N SER A 43 -5.75 8.50 -3.94
CA SER A 43 -5.42 7.11 -4.32
C SER A 43 -4.47 6.47 -3.29
N PRO A 44 -4.74 5.24 -2.79
CA PRO A 44 -5.80 4.31 -3.23
C PRO A 44 -7.21 4.65 -2.72
N GLY A 45 -7.38 5.79 -2.04
CA GLY A 45 -8.64 6.17 -1.39
C GLY A 45 -8.70 5.66 0.04
N THR A 46 -9.84 5.83 0.70
CA THR A 46 -10.09 5.29 2.06
C THR A 46 -11.46 4.61 2.13
N VAL A 47 -11.66 3.72 3.10
CA VAL A 47 -12.98 3.17 3.46
C VAL A 47 -13.43 3.67 4.82
N THR A 48 -14.74 3.80 5.01
CA THR A 48 -15.31 4.26 6.28
C THR A 48 -15.18 3.20 7.38
N PRO A 49 -14.80 3.57 8.62
CA PRO A 49 -14.77 2.65 9.75
C PRO A 49 -16.13 2.03 10.10
N GLN A 50 -17.23 2.62 9.63
CA GLN A 50 -18.59 2.17 9.94
C GLN A 50 -19.09 1.02 9.06
N ALA A 51 -18.33 0.64 8.02
CA ALA A 51 -18.73 -0.36 7.03
C ALA A 51 -18.47 -1.81 7.51
N ARG A 52 -19.03 -2.18 8.66
CA ARG A 52 -18.76 -3.46 9.35
C ARG A 52 -19.01 -4.72 8.50
N GLN A 53 -19.98 -4.67 7.59
CA GLN A 53 -20.37 -5.82 6.75
C GLN A 53 -19.77 -5.78 5.34
N GLN A 54 -18.95 -4.78 5.04
CA GLN A 54 -18.34 -4.68 3.72
C GLN A 54 -17.20 -5.70 3.60
N THR A 55 -17.15 -6.39 2.46
CA THR A 55 -16.12 -7.38 2.12
C THR A 55 -15.13 -6.81 1.13
N GLN A 56 -13.92 -7.36 1.14
CA GLN A 56 -12.92 -7.16 0.08
C GLN A 56 -12.64 -8.52 -0.56
N PRO A 57 -12.54 -8.59 -1.91
CA PRO A 57 -12.32 -9.87 -2.58
C PRO A 57 -10.94 -10.44 -2.23
N PHE A 58 -10.92 -11.64 -1.63
CA PHE A 58 -9.68 -12.38 -1.40
C PHE A 58 -9.12 -12.98 -2.69
N TYR A 59 -9.99 -13.63 -3.47
CA TYR A 59 -9.62 -14.23 -4.75
C TYR A 59 -9.53 -13.18 -5.86
N GLY A 60 -8.56 -13.34 -6.75
CA GLY A 60 -8.33 -12.45 -7.87
C GLY A 60 -6.93 -12.60 -8.46
N GLN A 61 -6.65 -11.81 -9.50
CA GLN A 61 -5.34 -11.78 -10.16
C GLN A 61 -4.24 -11.20 -9.26
N HIS A 62 -4.59 -10.21 -8.43
CA HIS A 62 -3.71 -9.56 -7.47
C HIS A 62 -4.28 -9.74 -6.07
N GLN A 63 -3.42 -9.81 -5.05
CA GLN A 63 -3.88 -9.79 -3.67
C GLN A 63 -4.54 -8.44 -3.32
N ALA A 64 -5.60 -8.49 -2.51
CA ALA A 64 -6.14 -7.31 -1.86
C ALA A 64 -5.14 -6.71 -0.85
N GLY A 65 -5.39 -5.47 -0.42
CA GLY A 65 -4.53 -4.71 0.49
C GLY A 65 -3.37 -3.96 -0.19
N ILE A 66 -3.24 -4.08 -1.52
CA ILE A 66 -2.28 -3.32 -2.35
C ILE A 66 -2.97 -2.09 -2.96
N THR A 67 -3.90 -2.29 -3.91
CA THR A 67 -4.69 -1.21 -4.52
C THR A 67 -6.02 -0.96 -3.81
N THR A 68 -6.38 -1.79 -2.83
CA THR A 68 -7.55 -1.60 -1.98
C THR A 68 -7.46 -0.24 -1.26
N PRO A 69 -8.55 0.55 -1.22
CA PRO A 69 -8.58 1.79 -0.44
C PRO A 69 -8.16 1.54 1.02
N GLN A 70 -7.48 2.51 1.64
CA GLN A 70 -6.95 2.35 3.00
C GLN A 70 -8.08 2.20 4.02
N GLN A 71 -8.05 1.10 4.75
CA GLN A 71 -8.88 0.90 5.94
C GLN A 71 -8.29 1.66 7.13
N ALA A 72 -9.08 1.86 8.19
CA ALA A 72 -8.65 2.69 9.32
C ALA A 72 -7.57 2.07 10.20
N SER A 73 -7.47 0.74 10.25
CA SER A 73 -6.49 0.01 11.07
C SER A 73 -5.61 -0.89 10.21
N MET A 74 -4.33 -0.99 10.57
CA MET A 74 -3.34 -1.87 9.97
C MET A 74 -2.52 -2.59 11.05
N MET A 75 -2.08 -3.80 10.75
CA MET A 75 -1.00 -4.47 11.44
C MET A 75 -0.02 -5.09 10.43
N LEU A 76 1.26 -4.83 10.62
CA LEU A 76 2.36 -5.51 9.95
C LEU A 76 2.93 -6.53 10.92
N VAL A 77 3.01 -7.79 10.50
CA VAL A 77 3.58 -8.87 11.31
C VAL A 77 4.53 -9.69 10.45
N ALA A 78 5.81 -9.64 10.77
CA ALA A 78 6.80 -10.51 10.18
C ALA A 78 6.93 -11.80 10.98
N PHE A 79 7.19 -12.89 10.26
CA PHE A 79 7.37 -14.22 10.82
C PHE A 79 8.68 -14.82 10.31
N ASP A 80 9.33 -15.58 11.19
CA ASP A 80 10.34 -16.55 10.83
C ASP A 80 9.63 -17.91 10.63
N LEU A 81 9.97 -18.63 9.56
CA LEU A 81 9.42 -19.96 9.31
C LEU A 81 10.11 -21.00 10.17
N LEU A 82 9.32 -21.81 10.87
CA LEU A 82 9.80 -22.95 11.67
C LEU A 82 9.96 -24.22 10.82
N SER A 83 9.39 -24.21 9.62
CA SER A 83 9.45 -25.31 8.67
C SER A 83 10.86 -25.54 8.14
N SER A 84 11.18 -26.81 7.88
CA SER A 84 12.48 -27.23 7.37
C SER A 84 12.46 -27.85 5.97
N ASP A 85 11.28 -27.97 5.34
CA ASP A 85 11.16 -28.53 4.00
C ASP A 85 10.03 -27.89 3.16
N LYS A 86 10.09 -28.14 1.85
CA LYS A 86 9.15 -27.58 0.86
C LYS A 86 7.71 -28.09 1.06
N ALA A 87 7.51 -29.28 1.63
CA ALA A 87 6.19 -29.87 1.82
C ALA A 87 5.43 -29.18 2.96
N GLU A 88 6.12 -28.88 4.06
CA GLU A 88 5.60 -28.07 5.15
C GLU A 88 5.35 -26.61 4.73
N LEU A 89 6.21 -26.02 3.89
CA LEU A 89 5.95 -24.71 3.29
C LEU A 89 4.68 -24.70 2.43
N LYS A 90 4.45 -25.77 1.65
CA LYS A 90 3.19 -25.97 0.92
C LYS A 90 1.99 -26.07 1.86
N ARG A 91 2.11 -26.83 2.96
CA ARG A 91 1.07 -26.92 4.01
C ARG A 91 0.74 -25.55 4.58
N LEU A 92 1.77 -24.74 4.88
CA LEU A 92 1.59 -23.39 5.39
C LEU A 92 0.78 -22.52 4.43
N PHE A 93 1.14 -22.45 3.15
CA PHE A 93 0.42 -21.59 2.20
C PHE A 93 -1.00 -22.06 1.91
N GLN A 94 -1.24 -23.37 1.89
CA GLN A 94 -2.61 -23.92 1.80
C GLN A 94 -3.45 -23.51 3.01
N LEU A 95 -2.90 -23.67 4.22
CA LEU A 95 -3.57 -23.28 5.46
C LEU A 95 -3.83 -21.77 5.52
N LEU A 96 -2.83 -20.93 5.19
CA LEU A 96 -3.00 -19.48 5.13
C LEU A 96 -4.10 -19.10 4.13
N THR A 97 -4.15 -19.73 2.96
CA THR A 97 -5.20 -19.49 1.96
C THR A 97 -6.58 -19.76 2.54
N GLU A 98 -6.77 -20.92 3.18
CA GLU A 98 -8.04 -21.30 3.82
C GLU A 98 -8.45 -20.31 4.91
N ARG A 99 -7.53 -19.99 5.83
CA ARG A 99 -7.81 -19.07 6.95
C ARG A 99 -8.12 -17.67 6.45
N ILE A 100 -7.34 -17.13 5.51
CA ILE A 100 -7.55 -15.79 4.99
C ILE A 100 -8.88 -15.71 4.23
N ALA A 101 -9.21 -16.69 3.39
CA ALA A 101 -10.49 -16.73 2.69
C ALA A 101 -11.68 -16.69 3.65
N PHE A 102 -11.63 -17.46 4.73
CA PHE A 102 -12.66 -17.44 5.77
C PHE A 102 -12.74 -16.09 6.50
N LEU A 103 -11.61 -15.60 7.01
CA LEU A 103 -11.55 -14.38 7.83
C LEU A 103 -12.02 -13.15 7.04
N THR A 104 -11.62 -13.03 5.78
CA THR A 104 -11.97 -11.89 4.91
C THR A 104 -13.41 -11.93 4.39
N ALA A 105 -14.00 -13.11 4.26
CA ALA A 105 -15.43 -13.26 3.96
C ALA A 105 -16.32 -13.01 5.19
N GLY A 106 -15.81 -13.33 6.39
CA GLY A 106 -16.58 -13.35 7.62
C GLY A 106 -17.51 -14.57 7.71
N GLY A 107 -18.18 -14.71 8.85
CA GLY A 107 -19.07 -15.84 9.11
C GLY A 107 -19.39 -16.03 10.60
N PRO A 108 -20.17 -17.08 10.95
CA PRO A 108 -20.34 -17.47 12.34
C PRO A 108 -18.99 -17.89 12.94
N ALA A 109 -18.73 -17.47 14.18
CA ALA A 109 -17.55 -17.94 14.90
C ALA A 109 -17.62 -19.47 15.06
N PRO A 110 -16.53 -20.21 14.78
CA PRO A 110 -16.50 -21.66 14.95
C PRO A 110 -17.04 -22.12 16.31
N ALA A 111 -18.05 -23.00 16.28
CA ALA A 111 -18.72 -23.46 17.49
C ALA A 111 -17.77 -24.26 18.40
N VAL A 112 -17.91 -24.06 19.71
CA VAL A 112 -17.25 -24.91 20.71
C VAL A 112 -18.04 -26.21 20.84
N THR A 113 -17.57 -27.27 20.18
CA THR A 113 -18.23 -28.59 20.18
C THR A 113 -17.84 -29.45 21.38
N ASN A 114 -16.68 -29.20 21.99
CA ASN A 114 -16.20 -29.86 23.19
C ASN A 114 -15.63 -28.83 24.19
N PRO A 115 -16.29 -28.57 25.33
CA PRO A 115 -15.84 -27.60 26.33
C PRO A 115 -14.48 -27.93 26.98
N GLN A 116 -13.96 -29.15 26.79
CA GLN A 116 -12.64 -29.55 27.30
C GLN A 116 -11.50 -29.19 26.34
N LEU A 117 -11.80 -28.71 25.13
CA LEU A 117 -10.80 -28.26 24.16
C LEU A 117 -10.70 -26.72 24.16
N PRO A 118 -9.54 -26.16 23.77
CA PRO A 118 -9.43 -24.72 23.52
C PRO A 118 -10.47 -24.25 22.49
N PRO A 119 -11.21 -23.15 22.74
CA PRO A 119 -12.21 -22.63 21.80
C PRO A 119 -11.59 -22.36 20.44
N MET A 120 -12.21 -22.79 19.33
CA MET A 120 -11.65 -22.67 17.98
C MET A 120 -11.42 -21.21 17.58
N ASP A 121 -12.35 -20.33 17.92
CA ASP A 121 -12.24 -18.87 17.80
C ASP A 121 -11.74 -18.22 19.10
N SER A 122 -11.12 -17.05 18.99
CA SER A 122 -10.69 -16.27 20.16
C SER A 122 -11.83 -15.63 20.96
N GLY A 123 -13.00 -15.45 20.35
CA GLY A 123 -14.21 -14.88 20.93
C GLY A 123 -14.24 -13.35 21.00
N ILE A 124 -13.18 -12.64 20.61
CA ILE A 124 -13.13 -11.17 20.80
C ILE A 124 -14.05 -10.39 19.88
N LEU A 125 -14.51 -10.99 18.77
CA LEU A 125 -15.51 -10.39 17.88
C LEU A 125 -16.95 -10.83 18.22
N GLY A 126 -17.12 -11.64 19.26
CA GLY A 126 -18.39 -12.26 19.62
C GLY A 126 -18.75 -13.45 18.71
N ALA A 127 -20.04 -13.76 18.60
CA ALA A 127 -20.54 -14.95 17.89
C ALA A 127 -20.44 -14.86 16.35
N THR A 128 -20.16 -13.67 15.80
CA THR A 128 -20.10 -13.44 14.35
C THR A 128 -18.87 -12.63 14.00
N ILE A 129 -17.99 -13.25 13.21
CA ILE A 129 -16.81 -12.64 12.62
C ILE A 129 -17.32 -11.84 11.42
N ALA A 130 -17.40 -10.52 11.58
CA ALA A 130 -17.76 -9.66 10.46
C ALA A 130 -16.55 -9.46 9.54
N PRO A 131 -16.74 -9.34 8.22
CA PRO A 131 -15.64 -9.14 7.28
C PRO A 131 -14.93 -7.82 7.50
N ASP A 132 -15.65 -6.74 7.84
CA ASP A 132 -15.08 -5.46 8.30
C ASP A 132 -13.97 -4.87 7.39
N ASN A 133 -14.14 -5.00 6.07
CA ASN A 133 -13.14 -4.68 5.04
C ASN A 133 -11.77 -5.35 5.24
N LEU A 134 -11.70 -6.47 5.96
CA LEU A 134 -10.46 -7.18 6.24
C LEU A 134 -9.78 -7.59 4.93
N THR A 135 -8.52 -7.23 4.82
CA THR A 135 -7.59 -7.74 3.81
C THR A 135 -6.35 -8.26 4.52
N ILE A 136 -5.83 -9.40 4.09
CA ILE A 136 -4.57 -9.96 4.57
C ILE A 136 -3.69 -10.19 3.34
N THR A 137 -2.68 -9.34 3.16
CA THR A 137 -1.70 -9.46 2.08
C THR A 137 -0.51 -10.26 2.58
N VAL A 138 -0.12 -11.28 1.81
CA VAL A 138 1.02 -12.17 2.13
C VAL A 138 2.20 -11.83 1.24
N SER A 139 3.35 -11.54 1.86
CA SER A 139 4.60 -11.24 1.17
C SER A 139 5.74 -12.11 1.71
N VAL A 140 6.69 -12.45 0.84
CA VAL A 140 7.83 -13.31 1.20
C VAL A 140 9.13 -12.53 1.20
N GLY A 141 9.98 -12.76 2.21
CA GLY A 141 11.27 -12.11 2.36
C GLY A 141 12.39 -12.80 1.59
N HIS A 142 13.53 -12.13 1.48
CA HIS A 142 14.72 -12.70 0.85
C HIS A 142 15.15 -14.03 1.48
N SER A 143 15.04 -14.16 2.80
CA SER A 143 15.47 -15.35 3.55
C SER A 143 14.65 -16.60 3.24
N LEU A 144 13.42 -16.49 2.70
CA LEU A 144 12.66 -17.65 2.22
C LEU A 144 13.39 -18.43 1.11
N PHE A 145 14.30 -17.77 0.39
CA PHE A 145 15.00 -18.33 -0.77
C PHE A 145 16.41 -18.83 -0.44
N ASP A 146 16.66 -19.19 0.83
CA ASP A 146 17.85 -19.92 1.24
C ASP A 146 17.75 -21.43 0.89
N GLU A 147 18.62 -22.25 1.46
CA GLU A 147 18.68 -23.68 1.18
C GLU A 147 17.50 -24.50 1.69
N ARG A 148 16.72 -24.02 2.67
CA ARG A 148 15.69 -24.80 3.40
C ARG A 148 14.66 -25.46 2.47
N PHE A 149 14.26 -24.75 1.43
CA PHE A 149 13.13 -25.13 0.58
C PHE A 149 13.52 -25.46 -0.87
N GLY A 150 14.81 -25.34 -1.21
CA GLY A 150 15.29 -25.49 -2.59
C GLY A 150 14.74 -24.44 -3.55
N LEU A 151 14.36 -23.27 -3.06
CA LEU A 151 13.71 -22.21 -3.85
C LEU A 151 14.66 -21.14 -4.38
N ALA A 152 15.96 -21.18 -4.02
CA ALA A 152 16.95 -20.19 -4.44
C ALA A 152 16.94 -19.84 -5.95
N PRO A 153 16.79 -20.80 -6.90
CA PRO A 153 16.71 -20.49 -8.33
C PRO A 153 15.45 -19.71 -8.75
N HIS A 154 14.41 -19.70 -7.91
CA HIS A 154 13.13 -19.04 -8.16
C HIS A 154 13.02 -17.68 -7.46
N LYS A 155 14.06 -17.20 -6.78
CA LYS A 155 14.03 -15.90 -6.11
C LYS A 155 13.76 -14.76 -7.10
N PRO A 156 12.85 -13.80 -6.80
CA PRO A 156 12.67 -12.63 -7.63
C PRO A 156 13.98 -11.85 -7.77
N LYS A 157 14.31 -11.39 -8.98
CA LYS A 157 15.65 -10.91 -9.35
C LYS A 157 16.10 -9.73 -8.49
N LYS A 158 15.17 -8.85 -8.12
CA LYS A 158 15.44 -7.62 -7.34
C LYS A 158 15.21 -7.82 -5.84
N LEU A 159 14.86 -9.02 -5.38
CA LEU A 159 14.63 -9.28 -3.96
C LEU A 159 15.97 -9.49 -3.23
N GLN A 160 16.28 -8.55 -2.34
CA GLN A 160 17.50 -8.51 -1.55
C GLN A 160 17.21 -8.21 -0.08
N PRO A 161 18.13 -8.53 0.85
CA PRO A 161 18.02 -8.06 2.23
C PRO A 161 18.04 -6.54 2.28
N MET A 162 17.26 -5.95 3.19
CA MET A 162 17.36 -4.52 3.45
C MET A 162 18.68 -4.21 4.15
N THR A 163 19.47 -3.32 3.55
CA THR A 163 20.69 -2.74 4.13
C THR A 163 20.44 -1.30 4.57
N ARG A 164 21.31 -0.78 5.43
CA ARG A 164 21.16 0.58 5.95
C ARG A 164 21.42 1.65 4.89
N PHE A 165 20.61 2.71 4.92
CA PHE A 165 20.94 4.02 4.35
C PHE A 165 21.68 4.89 5.37
N PRO A 166 22.28 6.03 4.97
CA PRO A 166 23.01 6.93 5.88
C PRO A 166 22.20 7.30 7.13
N ASN A 167 20.92 7.65 6.96
CA ASN A 167 20.04 8.06 8.06
C ASN A 167 19.35 6.89 8.80
N ASP A 168 19.84 5.66 8.69
CA ASP A 168 19.21 4.52 9.40
C ASP A 168 19.83 4.24 10.76
N SER A 169 18.96 3.90 11.73
CA SER A 169 19.32 3.34 13.04
C SER A 169 18.59 2.01 13.25
N LEU A 170 18.89 1.03 12.37
CA LEU A 170 18.17 -0.25 12.32
C LEU A 170 18.33 -1.07 13.61
N ASP A 171 17.20 -1.51 14.15
CA ASP A 171 17.09 -2.54 15.18
C ASP A 171 16.86 -3.89 14.51
N ALA A 172 17.80 -4.82 14.68
CA ALA A 172 17.75 -6.14 14.07
C ALA A 172 16.48 -6.93 14.46
N SER A 173 15.93 -6.71 15.66
CA SER A 173 14.69 -7.35 16.11
C SER A 173 13.45 -6.84 15.37
N GLN A 174 13.54 -5.69 14.70
CA GLN A 174 12.47 -5.04 13.95
C GLN A 174 12.69 -5.08 12.43
N CYS A 175 13.68 -5.85 11.97
CA CYS A 175 14.06 -5.94 10.55
C CYS A 175 13.76 -7.32 9.96
N HIS A 176 13.45 -7.35 8.67
CA HIS A 176 13.34 -8.55 7.83
C HIS A 176 12.25 -9.54 8.31
N GLY A 177 12.41 -10.82 7.97
CA GLY A 177 11.46 -11.91 8.20
C GLY A 177 11.31 -12.76 6.94
N ASP A 178 11.03 -14.05 7.10
CA ASP A 178 10.77 -14.96 5.98
C ASP A 178 9.45 -14.65 5.28
N LEU A 179 8.46 -14.23 6.08
CA LEU A 179 7.10 -13.93 5.62
C LEU A 179 6.57 -12.69 6.35
N LEU A 180 5.87 -11.82 5.63
CA LEU A 180 5.20 -10.65 6.17
C LEU A 180 3.70 -10.75 5.87
N LEU A 181 2.89 -10.54 6.90
CA LEU A 181 1.47 -10.31 6.77
C LEU A 181 1.16 -8.83 6.98
N GLN A 182 0.49 -8.21 6.00
CA GLN A 182 -0.16 -6.91 6.15
C GLN A 182 -1.66 -7.15 6.34
N LEU A 183 -2.14 -7.00 7.56
CA LEU A 183 -3.55 -7.11 7.92
C LEU A 183 -4.15 -5.71 8.01
N CYS A 184 -5.19 -5.41 7.24
CA CYS A 184 -5.90 -4.12 7.31
C CYS A 184 -7.40 -4.35 7.44
N ALA A 185 -8.06 -3.62 8.32
CA ALA A 185 -9.52 -3.67 8.49
C ALA A 185 -10.03 -2.31 9.00
N ASN A 186 -11.35 -2.14 9.06
CA ASN A 186 -11.94 -0.92 9.61
C ASN A 186 -11.65 -0.76 11.10
N THR A 187 -11.53 -1.86 11.85
CA THR A 187 -11.33 -1.84 13.30
C THR A 187 -10.10 -2.63 13.73
N GLN A 188 -9.48 -2.18 14.83
CA GLN A 188 -8.33 -2.85 15.43
C GLN A 188 -8.68 -4.25 15.95
N ASP A 189 -9.90 -4.42 16.46
CA ASP A 189 -10.46 -5.70 16.92
C ASP A 189 -10.40 -6.77 15.83
N THR A 190 -10.84 -6.46 14.61
CA THR A 190 -10.80 -7.41 13.47
C THR A 190 -9.36 -7.78 13.12
N VAL A 191 -8.45 -6.80 13.10
CA VAL A 191 -7.04 -7.05 12.79
C VAL A 191 -6.37 -7.94 13.85
N ILE A 192 -6.64 -7.68 15.14
CA ILE A 192 -6.13 -8.50 16.26
C ILE A 192 -6.72 -9.91 16.22
N HIS A 193 -8.01 -10.03 15.92
CA HIS A 193 -8.70 -11.32 15.79
C HIS A 193 -8.05 -12.18 14.71
N ALA A 194 -7.88 -11.61 13.51
CA ALA A 194 -7.29 -12.29 12.36
C ALA A 194 -5.86 -12.79 12.66
N LEU A 195 -5.03 -11.96 13.31
CA LEU A 195 -3.69 -12.40 13.70
C LEU A 195 -3.74 -13.58 14.68
N ARG A 196 -4.58 -13.50 15.72
CA ARG A 196 -4.71 -14.56 16.73
C ARG A 196 -5.21 -15.86 16.12
N ASP A 197 -6.13 -15.79 15.16
CA ASP A 197 -6.60 -16.94 14.41
C ASP A 197 -5.46 -17.62 13.65
N ILE A 198 -4.68 -16.85 12.90
CA ILE A 198 -3.54 -17.37 12.12
C ILE A 198 -2.51 -18.02 13.05
N ILE A 199 -2.04 -17.31 14.09
CA ILE A 199 -1.04 -17.84 15.05
C ILE A 199 -1.51 -19.17 15.65
N LYS A 200 -2.80 -19.26 16.00
CA LYS A 200 -3.36 -20.45 16.60
C LYS A 200 -3.34 -21.66 15.68
N HIS A 201 -3.51 -21.47 14.38
CA HIS A 201 -3.50 -22.56 13.40
C HIS A 201 -2.09 -22.92 12.91
N THR A 202 -1.07 -22.09 13.18
CA THR A 202 0.31 -22.29 12.68
C THR A 202 1.39 -22.40 13.77
N PRO A 203 1.17 -23.00 14.95
CA PRO A 203 2.13 -22.96 16.06
C PRO A 203 3.44 -23.70 15.76
N ASP A 204 3.41 -24.63 14.82
CA ASP A 204 4.52 -25.46 14.36
C ASP A 204 5.15 -24.95 13.04
N LEU A 205 4.61 -23.86 12.48
CA LEU A 205 5.02 -23.34 11.17
C LEU A 205 5.56 -21.90 11.24
N LEU A 206 5.02 -21.07 12.13
CA LEU A 206 5.30 -19.63 12.20
C LEU A 206 5.77 -19.21 13.60
N GLY A 207 6.92 -18.53 13.66
CA GLY A 207 7.36 -17.76 14.83
C GLY A 207 7.21 -16.27 14.58
N VAL A 208 6.51 -15.53 15.45
CA VAL A 208 6.40 -14.06 15.31
C VAL A 208 7.78 -13.44 15.51
N ARG A 209 8.25 -12.72 14.50
CA ARG A 209 9.53 -12.01 14.53
C ARG A 209 9.36 -10.60 15.08
N TRP A 210 8.47 -9.83 14.47
CA TRP A 210 8.09 -8.51 14.96
C TRP A 210 6.67 -8.14 14.50
N ARG A 211 6.05 -7.22 15.22
CA ARG A 211 4.70 -6.71 14.94
C ARG A 211 4.66 -5.19 15.12
N ARG A 212 3.94 -4.50 14.25
CA ARG A 212 3.57 -3.08 14.41
C ARG A 212 2.13 -2.84 14.01
N GLU A 213 1.46 -1.99 14.77
CA GLU A 213 0.09 -1.57 14.52
C GLU A 213 0.06 -0.13 14.11
N GLY A 214 -0.85 0.20 13.20
CA GLY A 214 -1.00 1.56 12.71
C GLY A 214 -2.43 1.91 12.35
N PHE A 215 -2.63 3.19 12.10
CA PHE A 215 -3.91 3.80 11.77
C PHE A 215 -3.74 4.94 10.77
N ILE A 216 -4.82 5.31 10.09
CA ILE A 216 -4.92 6.59 9.36
C ILE A 216 -5.82 7.55 10.13
N SER A 217 -5.75 8.85 9.83
CA SER A 217 -6.58 9.87 10.48
C SER A 217 -8.09 9.60 10.31
N ASP A 218 -8.85 9.60 11.40
CA ASP A 218 -10.29 9.26 11.44
C ASP A 218 -11.12 10.05 10.40
N HIS A 219 -10.90 11.35 10.31
CA HIS A 219 -11.64 12.22 9.39
C HIS A 219 -11.47 11.77 7.93
N ALA A 220 -10.24 11.52 7.49
CA ALA A 220 -9.96 11.03 6.14
C ALA A 220 -10.52 9.63 5.90
N ALA A 221 -10.49 8.73 6.90
CA ALA A 221 -11.12 7.40 6.79
C ALA A 221 -12.63 7.53 6.55
N ARG A 222 -13.31 8.40 7.31
CA ARG A 222 -14.75 8.66 7.19
C ARG A 222 -15.13 9.37 5.88
N SER A 223 -14.18 10.07 5.26
CA SER A 223 -14.38 10.78 3.98
C SER A 223 -14.49 9.87 2.75
N GLN A 224 -14.13 8.58 2.85
CA GLN A 224 -14.17 7.62 1.75
C GLN A 224 -13.40 8.07 0.48
N GLY A 225 -12.17 8.54 0.66
CA GLY A 225 -11.26 8.96 -0.41
C GLY A 225 -11.46 10.39 -0.91
N GLN A 226 -12.39 11.16 -0.34
CA GLN A 226 -12.53 12.59 -0.63
C GLN A 226 -11.38 13.42 -0.04
N GLU A 227 -10.85 12.99 1.10
CA GLU A 227 -9.72 13.64 1.76
C GLU A 227 -8.50 12.73 1.83
N THR A 228 -7.33 13.33 1.59
CA THR A 228 -6.03 12.68 1.79
C THR A 228 -5.76 12.51 3.29
N PRO A 229 -5.33 11.33 3.75
CA PRO A 229 -4.93 11.11 5.14
C PRO A 229 -3.89 12.11 5.64
N ILE A 230 -3.96 12.45 6.93
CA ILE A 230 -2.98 13.32 7.60
C ILE A 230 -2.05 12.44 8.45
N ASN A 231 -0.73 12.59 8.25
CA ASN A 231 0.28 11.88 9.05
C ASN A 231 0.52 12.59 10.40
N LEU A 232 1.33 11.97 11.28
CA LEU A 232 1.60 12.53 12.62
C LEU A 232 2.53 13.75 12.64
N LEU A 233 3.07 14.18 11.50
CA LEU A 233 3.72 15.50 11.37
C LEU A 233 2.71 16.60 11.00
N GLY A 234 1.45 16.22 10.75
CA GLY A 234 0.34 17.11 10.44
C GLY A 234 0.24 17.50 8.96
N PHE A 235 0.88 16.74 8.06
CA PHE A 235 0.82 16.97 6.62
C PHE A 235 -0.10 15.95 5.93
N LYS A 236 -0.76 16.38 4.85
CA LYS A 236 -1.47 15.47 3.94
C LYS A 236 -0.48 14.52 3.27
N ASP A 237 -0.69 13.23 3.45
CA ASP A 237 0.23 12.18 3.02
C ASP A 237 -0.47 11.21 2.07
N GLY A 238 -0.20 11.35 0.77
CA GLY A 238 -0.85 10.55 -0.26
C GLY A 238 -1.25 11.28 -1.54
N THR A 239 -1.24 12.62 -1.52
CA THR A 239 -1.71 13.50 -2.61
C THR A 239 -1.22 13.11 -4.01
N ALA A 240 0.06 12.75 -4.15
CA ALA A 240 0.70 12.48 -5.44
C ALA A 240 0.89 10.98 -5.74
N ASN A 241 0.11 10.09 -5.09
CA ASN A 241 0.10 8.68 -5.47
C ASN A 241 -0.44 8.50 -6.90
N PRO A 242 0.04 7.47 -7.64
CA PRO A 242 -0.50 7.13 -8.95
C PRO A 242 -1.96 6.64 -8.82
N ASP A 243 -2.80 6.93 -9.82
CA ASP A 243 -4.23 6.56 -9.79
C ASP A 243 -4.41 5.04 -9.94
N THR A 244 -4.79 4.38 -8.83
CA THR A 244 -5.05 2.93 -8.80
C THR A 244 -6.22 2.45 -9.67
N ARG A 245 -7.04 3.37 -10.21
CA ARG A 245 -8.11 3.02 -11.16
C ARG A 245 -7.58 2.91 -12.60
N ASP A 246 -6.40 3.46 -12.88
CA ASP A 246 -5.75 3.32 -14.17
C ASP A 246 -4.97 2.00 -14.24
N SER A 247 -5.64 0.97 -14.76
CA SER A 247 -5.05 -0.37 -14.92
C SER A 247 -3.77 -0.39 -15.77
N ALA A 248 -3.65 0.49 -16.78
CA ALA A 248 -2.45 0.54 -17.62
C ALA A 248 -1.28 1.12 -16.83
N LEU A 249 -1.52 2.18 -16.05
CA LEU A 249 -0.53 2.75 -15.14
C LEU A 249 -0.11 1.75 -14.05
N MET A 250 -1.06 0.99 -13.46
CA MET A 250 -0.74 -0.03 -12.45
C MET A 250 0.11 -1.17 -13.03
N ASN A 251 -0.15 -1.59 -14.27
CA ASN A 251 0.70 -2.57 -14.96
C ASN A 251 2.11 -2.04 -15.24
N GLN A 252 2.27 -0.73 -15.45
CA GLN A 252 3.58 -0.10 -15.66
C GLN A 252 4.35 0.10 -14.35
N LEU A 253 3.66 0.39 -13.25
CA LEU A 253 4.30 0.82 -12.00
C LEU A 253 4.34 -0.26 -10.92
N LEU A 254 3.29 -1.07 -10.75
CA LEU A 254 3.11 -1.90 -9.55
C LEU A 254 3.33 -3.39 -9.77
N TRP A 255 2.80 -3.92 -10.88
CA TRP A 255 2.72 -5.36 -11.07
C TRP A 255 3.91 -5.90 -11.84
N VAL A 256 4.41 -7.06 -11.43
CA VAL A 256 5.38 -7.80 -12.22
C VAL A 256 4.71 -8.33 -13.49
N THR A 257 5.24 -7.97 -14.64
CA THR A 257 4.74 -8.33 -15.96
C THR A 257 5.72 -9.23 -16.71
N ALA A 258 5.26 -9.82 -17.82
CA ALA A 258 6.03 -10.84 -18.55
C ALA A 258 7.30 -10.30 -19.23
N ASP A 259 7.37 -9.00 -19.50
CA ASP A 259 8.47 -8.28 -20.15
C ASP A 259 9.66 -7.96 -19.23
N GLN A 260 9.54 -8.18 -17.92
CA GLN A 260 10.55 -7.80 -16.93
C GLN A 260 11.56 -8.90 -16.60
N GLU A 261 11.54 -10.00 -17.36
CA GLU A 261 12.40 -11.18 -17.17
C GLU A 261 12.40 -11.77 -15.75
N GLU A 262 11.37 -11.55 -14.94
CA GLU A 262 11.22 -12.15 -13.61
C GLU A 262 10.83 -13.64 -13.69
N PRO A 263 11.04 -14.44 -12.62
CA PRO A 263 10.50 -15.79 -12.53
C PRO A 263 9.00 -15.80 -12.85
N VAL A 264 8.55 -16.79 -13.63
CA VAL A 264 7.17 -16.84 -14.14
C VAL A 264 6.13 -16.80 -13.01
N TRP A 265 6.42 -17.42 -11.87
CA TRP A 265 5.53 -17.42 -10.70
C TRP A 265 5.32 -16.03 -10.11
N ALA A 266 6.25 -15.09 -10.29
CA ALA A 266 6.20 -13.75 -9.70
C ALA A 266 5.24 -12.81 -10.43
N ARG A 267 4.80 -13.17 -11.65
CA ARG A 267 3.88 -12.35 -12.45
C ARG A 267 2.60 -12.05 -11.68
N ASN A 268 2.12 -10.81 -11.78
CA ASN A 268 1.00 -10.25 -11.01
C ASN A 268 1.25 -10.05 -9.51
N GLY A 269 2.44 -10.41 -9.01
CA GLY A 269 2.93 -9.96 -7.70
C GLY A 269 3.50 -8.54 -7.75
N SER A 270 4.03 -8.07 -6.62
CA SER A 270 4.64 -6.74 -6.50
C SER A 270 5.75 -6.74 -5.47
N TYR A 271 6.82 -6.00 -5.70
CA TYR A 271 7.81 -5.75 -4.64
C TYR A 271 7.23 -4.80 -3.61
N GLN A 272 7.40 -5.16 -2.34
CA GLN A 272 6.94 -4.40 -1.19
C GLN A 272 8.15 -3.92 -0.38
N ALA A 273 8.26 -2.61 -0.19
CA ALA A 273 9.23 -2.04 0.75
C ALA A 273 8.52 -1.49 1.98
N VAL A 274 8.94 -1.97 3.15
CA VAL A 274 8.43 -1.55 4.45
C VAL A 274 9.54 -0.83 5.21
N ARG A 275 9.22 0.33 5.78
CA ARG A 275 10.13 1.09 6.65
C ARG A 275 9.38 1.50 7.91
N LEU A 276 9.94 1.17 9.06
CA LEU A 276 9.46 1.64 10.35
C LEU A 276 10.22 2.94 10.66
N ILE A 277 9.53 4.07 10.63
CA ILE A 277 10.14 5.40 10.69
C ILE A 277 9.62 6.12 11.93
N ARG A 278 10.49 6.36 12.91
CA ARG A 278 10.16 7.17 14.09
C ARG A 278 10.24 8.65 13.73
N PHE A 279 9.34 9.44 14.28
CA PHE A 279 9.38 10.90 14.20
C PHE A 279 9.93 11.50 15.49
N HIS A 280 10.71 12.58 15.38
CA HIS A 280 11.11 13.42 16.50
C HIS A 280 10.01 14.47 16.76
N VAL A 281 8.84 14.01 17.22
CA VAL A 281 7.59 14.79 17.27
C VAL A 281 7.74 16.05 18.12
N GLU A 282 8.37 15.97 19.29
CA GLU A 282 8.50 17.11 20.19
C GLU A 282 9.44 18.20 19.62
N MET A 283 10.44 17.77 18.83
CA MET A 283 11.31 18.69 18.11
C MET A 283 10.52 19.35 16.97
N TRP A 284 9.83 18.55 16.16
CA TRP A 284 9.00 19.02 15.05
C TRP A 284 7.95 20.03 15.49
N ASP A 285 7.25 19.78 16.59
CA ASP A 285 6.19 20.65 17.11
C ASP A 285 6.70 22.03 17.55
N ARG A 286 8.01 22.17 17.76
CA ARG A 286 8.68 23.43 18.12
C ARG A 286 9.36 24.10 16.92
N THR A 287 9.41 23.43 15.77
CA THR A 287 9.96 23.96 14.52
C THR A 287 8.99 24.98 13.92
N PRO A 288 9.47 26.14 13.41
CA PRO A 288 8.63 27.12 12.75
C PRO A 288 7.84 26.54 11.58
N LEU A 289 6.57 26.93 11.42
CA LEU A 289 5.72 26.45 10.33
C LEU A 289 6.36 26.66 8.94
N GLY A 290 7.01 27.81 8.73
CA GLY A 290 7.71 28.09 7.47
C GLY A 290 8.76 27.02 7.15
N GLU A 291 9.57 26.64 8.14
CA GLU A 291 10.58 25.59 7.99
C GLU A 291 9.94 24.22 7.74
N GLN A 292 8.89 23.86 8.49
CA GLN A 292 8.14 22.61 8.25
C GLN A 292 7.63 22.51 6.80
N GLN A 293 7.09 23.61 6.26
CA GLN A 293 6.58 23.66 4.89
C GLN A 293 7.71 23.64 3.85
N THR A 294 8.83 24.31 4.12
CA THR A 294 10.04 24.24 3.27
C THR A 294 10.57 22.81 3.17
N ILE A 295 10.68 22.10 4.30
CA ILE A 295 11.15 20.71 4.37
C ILE A 295 10.31 19.79 3.47
N PHE A 296 8.98 19.94 3.49
CA PHE A 296 8.12 19.14 2.63
C PHE A 296 7.98 19.66 1.19
N GLY A 297 8.10 20.97 0.98
CA GLY A 297 7.77 21.65 -0.28
C GLY A 297 6.26 21.78 -0.54
N ARG A 298 5.43 21.72 0.51
CA ARG A 298 3.97 21.87 0.46
C ARG A 298 3.46 22.70 1.63
N GLU A 299 2.35 23.39 1.41
CA GLU A 299 1.55 24.04 2.46
C GLU A 299 0.95 22.98 3.39
N LYS A 300 1.07 23.16 4.70
CA LYS A 300 0.69 22.13 5.69
C LYS A 300 -0.81 21.84 5.69
N LEU A 301 -1.63 22.89 5.68
CA LEU A 301 -3.09 22.79 5.81
C LEU A 301 -3.78 22.44 4.49
N SER A 302 -3.47 23.17 3.42
CA SER A 302 -4.10 22.92 2.11
C SER A 302 -3.53 21.68 1.43
N GLY A 303 -2.26 21.37 1.70
CA GLY A 303 -1.48 20.37 0.99
C GLY A 303 -1.04 20.82 -0.39
N ALA A 304 -1.29 22.07 -0.81
CA ALA A 304 -0.85 22.57 -2.11
C ALA A 304 0.69 22.63 -2.17
N PRO A 305 1.34 22.42 -3.34
CA PRO A 305 2.73 22.80 -3.49
C PRO A 305 2.94 24.27 -3.11
N LEU A 306 4.09 24.61 -2.54
CA LEU A 306 4.39 26.00 -2.18
C LEU A 306 4.23 26.91 -3.40
N GLY A 307 3.60 28.08 -3.20
CA GLY A 307 3.28 29.03 -4.26
C GLY A 307 2.05 28.68 -5.12
N MET A 308 1.35 27.57 -4.83
CA MET A 308 0.15 27.14 -5.55
C MET A 308 -1.10 27.15 -4.65
N LYS A 309 -2.29 26.87 -5.20
CA LYS A 309 -3.56 27.06 -4.47
C LYS A 309 -4.27 25.76 -4.12
N HIS A 310 -4.17 24.74 -4.96
CA HIS A 310 -4.90 23.49 -4.81
C HIS A 310 -3.97 22.34 -4.44
N GLU A 311 -4.44 21.44 -3.59
CA GLU A 311 -3.69 20.26 -3.14
C GLU A 311 -3.08 19.47 -4.31
N ARG A 312 -3.87 19.31 -5.37
CA ARG A 312 -3.54 18.51 -6.56
C ARG A 312 -2.86 19.31 -7.67
N ASP A 313 -2.52 20.58 -7.43
CA ASP A 313 -1.67 21.32 -8.35
C ASP A 313 -0.34 20.58 -8.53
N VAL A 314 0.19 20.60 -9.75
CA VAL A 314 1.46 19.97 -10.12
C VAL A 314 2.54 21.06 -10.14
N PRO A 315 3.57 21.00 -9.28
CA PRO A 315 4.65 21.97 -9.30
C PRO A 315 5.51 21.81 -10.56
N ASP A 316 5.96 22.93 -11.10
CA ASP A 316 6.82 22.99 -12.28
C ASP A 316 8.24 23.37 -11.85
N TYR A 317 9.06 22.36 -11.57
CA TYR A 317 10.44 22.56 -11.10
C TYR A 317 11.36 23.17 -12.15
N ALA A 318 11.03 23.07 -13.45
CA ALA A 318 11.84 23.68 -14.51
C ALA A 318 11.76 25.21 -14.47
N ARG A 319 10.70 25.77 -13.88
CA ARG A 319 10.50 27.21 -13.67
C ARG A 319 11.06 27.73 -12.33
N ASP A 320 11.59 26.84 -11.50
CA ASP A 320 12.18 27.14 -10.20
C ASP A 320 13.53 26.41 -10.05
N PRO A 321 14.51 26.62 -10.98
CA PRO A 321 15.73 25.83 -11.04
C PRO A 321 16.62 25.98 -9.80
N ASP A 322 16.57 27.14 -9.15
CA ASP A 322 17.37 27.46 -7.97
C ASP A 322 16.68 27.05 -6.65
N GLY A 323 15.39 26.68 -6.70
CA GLY A 323 14.63 26.24 -5.54
C GLY A 323 14.17 27.37 -4.61
N ASP A 324 13.91 28.54 -5.18
CA ASP A 324 13.44 29.73 -4.45
C ASP A 324 12.02 29.54 -3.89
N VAL A 325 11.19 28.71 -4.54
CA VAL A 325 9.81 28.43 -4.10
C VAL A 325 9.72 27.07 -3.42
N ILE A 326 10.22 26.02 -4.06
CA ILE A 326 10.29 24.68 -3.49
C ILE A 326 11.76 24.30 -3.42
N ALA A 327 12.31 24.29 -2.20
CA ALA A 327 13.72 24.04 -1.94
C ALA A 327 14.25 22.79 -2.64
N LEU A 328 15.52 22.83 -3.05
CA LEU A 328 16.17 21.73 -3.78
C LEU A 328 16.26 20.44 -2.96
N ASP A 329 16.33 20.56 -1.63
CA ASP A 329 16.34 19.48 -0.65
C ASP A 329 14.95 19.16 -0.06
N ALA A 330 13.87 19.79 -0.58
CA ALA A 330 12.52 19.51 -0.15
C ALA A 330 12.11 18.08 -0.51
N HIS A 331 11.46 17.38 0.44
CA HIS A 331 11.05 15.98 0.32
C HIS A 331 10.31 15.69 -0.99
N ILE A 332 9.30 16.51 -1.34
CA ILE A 332 8.51 16.32 -2.56
C ILE A 332 9.38 16.35 -3.83
N ARG A 333 10.39 17.23 -3.87
CA ARG A 333 11.20 17.51 -5.05
C ARG A 333 12.26 16.43 -5.25
N LEU A 334 12.90 16.00 -4.17
CA LEU A 334 13.84 14.87 -4.18
C LEU A 334 13.13 13.53 -4.46
N ALA A 335 11.98 13.29 -3.81
CA ALA A 335 11.23 12.05 -3.99
C ALA A 335 10.72 11.88 -5.42
N ASN A 336 10.27 12.97 -6.06
CA ASN A 336 9.79 12.98 -7.44
C ASN A 336 10.15 14.30 -8.15
N PRO A 337 11.32 14.36 -8.83
CA PRO A 337 11.75 15.51 -9.63
C PRO A 337 10.90 15.76 -10.89
N ARG A 338 9.94 14.89 -11.21
CA ARG A 338 9.01 15.01 -12.34
C ARG A 338 9.69 15.19 -13.71
N THR A 339 10.76 14.44 -13.96
CA THR A 339 11.42 14.37 -15.28
C THR A 339 11.14 13.04 -15.98
N PRO A 340 11.31 12.94 -17.31
CA PRO A 340 11.17 11.68 -18.04
C PRO A 340 12.01 10.53 -17.46
N GLU A 341 13.23 10.82 -17.00
CA GLU A 341 14.17 9.83 -16.45
C GLU A 341 13.71 9.27 -15.10
N THR A 342 12.83 10.00 -14.40
CA THR A 342 12.38 9.65 -13.05
C THR A 342 10.97 9.06 -13.04
N ALA A 343 10.27 9.08 -14.19
CA ALA A 343 8.91 8.57 -14.33
C ALA A 343 8.78 7.09 -13.94
N SER A 344 9.82 6.28 -14.22
CA SER A 344 9.83 4.85 -13.85
C SER A 344 10.09 4.57 -12.36
N SER A 345 10.39 5.59 -11.55
CA SER A 345 10.67 5.45 -10.11
C SER A 345 9.47 5.72 -9.21
N LEU A 346 8.30 5.98 -9.79
CA LEU A 346 7.06 6.14 -9.04
C LEU A 346 6.66 4.82 -8.37
N MET A 347 6.00 4.93 -7.22
CA MET A 347 5.52 3.81 -6.42
C MET A 347 4.14 4.15 -5.84
N LEU A 348 3.35 3.13 -5.51
CA LEU A 348 2.13 3.33 -4.72
C LEU A 348 2.49 3.30 -3.25
N ARG A 349 2.37 4.45 -2.55
CA ARG A 349 2.55 4.52 -1.10
C ARG A 349 1.23 4.22 -0.41
N ARG A 350 1.27 3.38 0.62
CA ARG A 350 0.11 2.95 1.41
C ARG A 350 0.46 2.86 2.90
N GLY A 351 1.15 3.89 3.40
CA GLY A 351 1.64 3.95 4.77
C GLY A 351 0.54 4.26 5.80
N TYR A 352 0.84 3.95 7.06
CA TYR A 352 -0.03 4.15 8.21
C TYR A 352 0.75 4.81 9.35
N SER A 353 0.13 5.72 10.10
CA SER A 353 0.73 6.27 11.32
C SER A 353 0.81 5.20 12.40
N TYR A 354 1.77 5.30 13.32
CA TYR A 354 1.78 4.53 14.56
C TYR A 354 2.03 5.42 15.78
N SER A 355 1.50 4.98 16.92
CA SER A 355 1.74 5.58 18.24
C SER A 355 1.78 4.47 19.27
N ALA A 356 2.96 4.14 19.79
CA ALA A 356 3.20 2.94 20.60
C ALA A 356 3.38 3.21 22.10
N GLY A 357 3.92 4.38 22.48
CA GLY A 357 4.22 4.69 23.87
C GLY A 357 5.32 5.74 24.03
N ILE A 358 6.18 5.55 25.04
CA ILE A 358 7.30 6.44 25.38
C ILE A 358 8.60 5.64 25.33
N SER A 359 9.64 6.20 24.71
CA SER A 359 10.97 5.59 24.60
C SER A 359 11.69 5.55 25.96
N ALA A 360 12.77 4.79 26.05
CA ALA A 360 13.64 4.80 27.24
C ALA A 360 14.26 6.18 27.54
N SER A 361 14.37 7.06 26.54
CA SER A 361 14.83 8.45 26.68
C SER A 361 13.72 9.44 27.02
N GLY A 362 12.47 8.98 27.19
CA GLY A 362 11.32 9.82 27.53
C GLY A 362 10.65 10.53 26.35
N GLN A 363 10.97 10.13 25.10
CA GLN A 363 10.40 10.71 23.88
C GLN A 363 9.18 9.90 23.40
N LEU A 364 8.24 10.55 22.71
CA LEU A 364 7.07 9.88 22.13
C LEU A 364 7.49 8.89 21.04
N GLU A 365 7.04 7.64 21.17
CA GLU A 365 7.21 6.62 20.12
C GLU A 365 6.09 6.70 19.10
N MET A 366 6.21 7.69 18.24
CA MET A 366 5.28 7.97 17.15
C MET A 366 6.00 8.01 15.82
N GLY A 367 5.28 7.74 14.74
CA GLY A 367 5.89 7.76 13.42
C GLY A 367 5.02 7.21 12.31
N LEU A 368 5.69 6.72 11.27
CA LEU A 368 5.08 6.17 10.06
C LEU A 368 5.54 4.72 9.86
N LEU A 369 4.56 3.83 9.69
CA LEU A 369 4.73 2.53 9.08
C LEU A 369 4.63 2.74 7.56
N PHE A 370 5.75 3.09 6.96
CA PHE A 370 5.81 3.34 5.53
C PHE A 370 5.76 2.01 4.79
N VAL A 371 4.81 1.90 3.87
CA VAL A 371 4.68 0.75 2.97
C VAL A 371 4.51 1.28 1.55
N CYS A 372 5.26 0.74 0.61
CA CYS A 372 5.07 1.04 -0.80
C CYS A 372 5.19 -0.21 -1.68
N TYR A 373 4.57 -0.12 -2.86
CA TYR A 373 4.51 -1.18 -3.86
C TYR A 373 5.04 -0.69 -5.20
N GLN A 374 5.78 -1.56 -5.88
CA GLN A 374 6.40 -1.31 -7.18
C GLN A 374 6.69 -2.62 -7.92
N HIS A 375 6.75 -2.59 -9.25
CA HIS A 375 7.09 -3.77 -10.07
C HIS A 375 8.58 -4.15 -9.97
N ASP A 376 9.45 -3.21 -9.61
CA ASP A 376 10.90 -3.38 -9.49
C ASP A 376 11.40 -2.58 -8.27
N LEU A 377 11.97 -3.29 -7.29
CA LEU A 377 12.45 -2.70 -6.04
C LEU A 377 13.59 -1.68 -6.25
N GLU A 378 14.46 -1.93 -7.23
CA GLU A 378 15.60 -1.08 -7.56
C GLU A 378 15.13 0.23 -8.20
N ARG A 379 14.24 0.12 -9.20
CA ARG A 379 13.67 1.29 -9.88
C ARG A 379 12.79 2.14 -8.98
N GLY A 380 12.02 1.52 -8.10
CA GLY A 380 11.12 2.21 -7.17
C GLY A 380 11.83 2.69 -5.90
N PHE A 381 11.59 1.98 -4.79
CA PHE A 381 12.01 2.41 -3.45
C PHE A 381 13.50 2.74 -3.34
N LEU A 382 14.39 1.89 -3.87
CA LEU A 382 15.83 2.10 -3.71
C LEU A 382 16.32 3.36 -4.43
N THR A 383 15.88 3.59 -5.66
CA THR A 383 16.20 4.80 -6.42
C THR A 383 15.67 6.06 -5.73
N VAL A 384 14.44 6.04 -5.23
CA VAL A 384 13.84 7.18 -4.53
C VAL A 384 14.57 7.46 -3.22
N GLN A 385 14.79 6.45 -2.38
CA GLN A 385 15.50 6.60 -1.11
C GLN A 385 16.95 7.09 -1.33
N GLN A 386 17.60 6.67 -2.41
CA GLN A 386 18.95 7.14 -2.75
C GLN A 386 18.98 8.65 -3.01
N ARG A 387 17.93 9.22 -3.62
CA ARG A 387 17.79 10.68 -3.81
C ARG A 387 17.44 11.41 -2.53
N LEU A 388 16.71 10.75 -1.63
CA LEU A 388 16.32 11.30 -0.34
C LEU A 388 17.46 11.32 0.68
N ASN A 389 18.57 10.63 0.43
CA ASN A 389 19.73 10.70 1.32
C ASN A 389 20.23 12.14 1.46
N GLY A 390 20.21 12.66 2.69
CA GLY A 390 20.57 14.05 3.00
C GLY A 390 19.43 15.06 2.79
N GLU A 391 18.19 14.61 2.63
CA GLU A 391 17.03 15.51 2.63
C GLU A 391 16.85 16.24 3.98
N ALA A 392 16.21 17.41 3.95
CA ALA A 392 15.97 18.19 5.16
C ALA A 392 15.10 17.47 6.21
N LEU A 393 14.26 16.53 5.78
CA LEU A 393 13.40 15.76 6.67
C LEU A 393 14.18 14.79 7.58
N GLU A 394 15.42 14.42 7.21
CA GLU A 394 16.26 13.48 7.99
C GLU A 394 16.52 13.93 9.43
N GLU A 395 16.49 15.23 9.69
CA GLU A 395 16.63 15.82 11.04
C GLU A 395 15.45 15.43 11.96
N TYR A 396 14.28 15.17 11.38
CA TYR A 396 13.03 14.96 12.10
C TYR A 396 12.53 13.51 12.08
N ILE A 397 13.23 12.63 11.35
CA ILE A 397 12.84 11.23 11.20
C ILE A 397 14.02 10.28 11.42
N ARG A 398 13.71 9.08 11.90
CA ARG A 398 14.68 8.00 12.11
C ARG A 398 14.10 6.65 11.69
N PRO A 399 14.45 6.13 10.51
CA PRO A 399 14.18 4.74 10.16
C PRO A 399 14.90 3.79 11.11
N PHE A 400 14.17 2.84 11.69
CA PHE A 400 14.70 1.88 12.68
C PHE A 400 14.35 0.42 12.40
N GLY A 401 13.53 0.13 11.38
CA GLY A 401 13.16 -1.24 11.05
C GLY A 401 12.43 -1.38 9.71
N GLY A 402 11.86 -2.56 9.48
CA GLY A 402 11.16 -2.90 8.25
C GLY A 402 11.90 -3.93 7.40
N GLY A 403 11.67 -3.95 6.09
CA GLY A 403 12.29 -4.93 5.21
C GLY A 403 11.77 -4.87 3.79
N TYR A 404 12.42 -5.63 2.91
CA TYR A 404 11.98 -5.82 1.53
C TYR A 404 11.38 -7.20 1.38
N PHE A 405 10.20 -7.24 0.79
CA PHE A 405 9.42 -8.44 0.58
C PHE A 405 8.89 -8.46 -0.85
N PHE A 406 8.47 -9.63 -1.30
CA PHE A 406 7.72 -9.80 -2.54
C PHE A 406 6.28 -10.20 -2.20
N ALA A 407 5.34 -9.29 -2.43
CA ALA A 407 3.92 -9.57 -2.29
C ALA A 407 3.50 -10.56 -3.38
N LEU A 408 2.97 -11.71 -2.96
CA LEU A 408 2.62 -12.80 -3.87
C LEU A 408 1.55 -12.36 -4.89
N PRO A 409 1.46 -13.03 -6.05
CA PRO A 409 0.28 -12.92 -6.91
C PRO A 409 -1.01 -13.27 -6.17
N GLY A 410 -2.15 -12.82 -6.69
CA GLY A 410 -3.45 -13.20 -6.15
C GLY A 410 -3.75 -14.70 -6.31
N VAL A 411 -4.67 -15.21 -5.50
CA VAL A 411 -5.19 -16.58 -5.62
C VAL A 411 -6.38 -16.55 -6.59
N PRO A 412 -6.33 -17.21 -7.76
CA PRO A 412 -7.39 -17.08 -8.76
C PRO A 412 -8.78 -17.47 -8.27
N ASP A 413 -8.88 -18.58 -7.54
CA ASP A 413 -10.13 -19.13 -7.02
C ASP A 413 -9.85 -20.17 -5.92
N ALA A 414 -10.91 -20.77 -5.36
CA ALA A 414 -10.84 -21.72 -4.26
C ALA A 414 -10.14 -23.06 -4.58
N SER A 415 -9.81 -23.34 -5.85
CA SER A 415 -9.02 -24.52 -6.23
C SER A 415 -7.52 -24.28 -6.19
N HIS A 416 -7.10 -23.04 -5.95
CA HIS A 416 -5.71 -22.62 -5.90
C HIS A 416 -5.32 -22.16 -4.49
N TYR A 417 -4.01 -22.02 -4.25
CA TYR A 417 -3.48 -21.50 -2.99
C TYR A 417 -2.34 -20.50 -3.22
N LEU A 418 -2.06 -19.69 -2.19
CA LEU A 418 -0.97 -18.73 -2.18
C LEU A 418 0.36 -19.39 -2.58
N ALA A 419 1.17 -18.71 -3.38
CA ALA A 419 2.47 -19.20 -3.86
C ALA A 419 2.45 -20.58 -4.57
N GLN A 420 1.28 -21.08 -5.01
CA GLN A 420 1.20 -22.36 -5.71
C GLN A 420 2.15 -22.45 -6.92
N PRO A 421 2.22 -21.45 -7.84
CA PRO A 421 3.14 -21.52 -8.97
C PRO A 421 4.63 -21.50 -8.60
N LEU A 422 5.00 -21.00 -7.41
CA LEU A 422 6.38 -21.05 -6.89
C LEU A 422 6.71 -22.45 -6.35
N LEU A 423 5.75 -23.09 -5.70
CA LEU A 423 5.96 -24.39 -5.09
C LEU A 423 5.85 -25.54 -6.10
N GLU A 424 5.15 -25.32 -7.21
CA GLU A 424 4.95 -26.31 -8.27
C GLU A 424 5.80 -26.04 -9.52
N SER A 425 6.69 -25.04 -9.48
CA SER A 425 7.69 -24.76 -10.52
C SER A 425 8.95 -25.61 -10.46
#